data_AF-A0A257UDL0-F1
#
_entry.id   AF-A0A257UDL0-F1
#
_cell.length_a   1.000
_cell.length_b   1.000
_cell.length_c   1.000
_cell.angle_alpha   90.00
_cell.angle_beta   90.00
_cell.angle_gamma   90.00
#
_symmetry.space_group_name_H-M   'P 1'
#
loop_
_entity.id
_entity.type
_entity.pdbx_description
1 polymer ?
#
loop_
_entity_poly.entity_id
_entity_poly.type
_entity_poly.pdbx_seq_one_letter_code
_entity_poly.pdbx_strand_id
1 'polypeptide(L)'
;MCDQTTGLTTDAVSRPLLMATRSAEVALSNYDETFNGVQLGSTKHQFKVPVDPYVQPGDPASGLLPGIHAGSPGEHGQGDHRVQAYNFRLCLTDAPANRLPFPKPPGYDPLRYELLRRYIEAGVFDALGSNLPMPNRKTDMNNNGAFSTDDIGLNYGYPDGDYAAREAIFQEHVRYQQGLMWFLANDPRLPERVRNAVNRWGLCKDEFIDHGGWPHQLYVREARRMISDYVMTQHHCQGRRVAENSIGLAAYGMDSHNTQRWVKDGHASNEGDVQVHGFQPYPIDYRSIVPKKEQCENLLVPVCLSASHIAYGSIRMEPVFMVLGQSAATAACQAIDGEAAVQDIAVQDIDLKRLEERLLADNQVLAWQGPARADAIDPATLPGIVADDVLAEREGEWSDSAAIGGFIGAGYLHDGNAEKGRKSLRFKLEVKKSGRYEARLAYTANENRATNVPVAVFVDGTEKNATINERRPPAVEKRFVSLGQFDVSAGDVVVVTVSNRGTDGYVVVDAVQLAPLR
;
A
#
# COMPACT_ATOMS: atom_id res chain seq x y z
N MET A 1 -40.55 14.24 17.06
CA MET A 1 -40.89 15.66 16.90
C MET A 1 -39.68 16.50 17.30
N CYS A 2 -38.84 16.83 16.32
CA CYS A 2 -38.22 18.15 16.18
C CYS A 2 -37.68 18.20 14.74
N ASP A 3 -38.47 18.86 13.91
CA ASP A 3 -38.24 19.19 12.52
C ASP A 3 -37.47 20.51 12.49
N GLN A 4 -36.34 20.56 11.77
CA GLN A 4 -35.80 21.80 11.23
C GLN A 4 -35.27 21.52 9.83
N THR A 5 -36.21 21.52 8.90
CA THR A 5 -36.04 21.91 7.51
C THR A 5 -35.56 23.36 7.41
N THR A 6 -34.36 23.57 6.88
CA THR A 6 -34.01 24.81 6.17
C THR A 6 -33.48 24.44 4.81
N GLY A 7 -34.31 24.64 3.78
CA GLY A 7 -33.93 24.54 2.39
C GLY A 7 -32.97 25.66 2.01
N LEU A 8 -31.86 25.29 1.38
CA LEU A 8 -31.12 26.14 0.46
C LEU A 8 -31.17 25.43 -0.89
N THR A 9 -31.98 26.00 -1.78
CA THR A 9 -32.05 25.68 -3.20
C THR A 9 -30.68 25.82 -3.83
N THR A 10 -30.09 24.73 -4.29
CA THR A 10 -28.89 24.74 -5.15
C THR A 10 -29.32 24.75 -6.61
N ASP A 11 -29.61 25.94 -7.14
CA ASP A 11 -29.53 26.23 -8.57
C ASP A 11 -28.40 27.27 -8.75
N ALA A 12 -27.18 26.77 -8.97
CA ALA A 12 -26.07 27.59 -9.45
C ALA A 12 -24.97 26.71 -10.08
N VAL A 13 -24.98 26.70 -11.43
CA VAL A 13 -23.81 26.71 -12.31
C VAL A 13 -22.76 25.60 -12.09
N SER A 14 -22.77 24.64 -13.02
CA SER A 14 -21.66 23.72 -13.30
C SER A 14 -20.31 24.45 -13.39
N ARG A 15 -19.50 24.32 -12.34
CA ARG A 15 -18.06 24.61 -12.28
C ARG A 15 -17.34 23.35 -11.77
N PRO A 16 -16.08 23.12 -12.16
CA PRO A 16 -15.53 21.77 -12.32
C PRO A 16 -15.56 21.01 -11.00
N LEU A 17 -16.11 19.79 -11.02
CA LEU A 17 -15.94 18.85 -9.91
C LEU A 17 -14.44 18.80 -9.58
N LEU A 18 -14.09 19.00 -8.30
CA LEU A 18 -12.81 18.54 -7.76
C LEU A 18 -12.54 17.15 -8.33
N MET A 19 -11.43 16.98 -9.06
CA MET A 19 -11.08 15.66 -9.56
C MET A 19 -10.78 14.79 -8.35
N ALA A 20 -11.75 13.93 -8.04
CA ALA A 20 -11.60 12.85 -7.09
C ALA A 20 -11.56 11.56 -7.89
N THR A 21 -10.53 10.75 -7.70
CA THR A 21 -10.51 9.41 -8.29
C THR A 21 -11.01 8.42 -7.28
N ARG A 22 -11.56 7.31 -7.77
CA ARG A 22 -11.58 6.11 -6.94
C ARG A 22 -10.15 5.71 -6.66
N SER A 23 -9.96 5.19 -5.47
CA SER A 23 -8.62 4.84 -5.06
C SER A 23 -8.01 3.69 -5.87
N ALA A 24 -8.83 2.78 -6.38
CA ALA A 24 -8.43 1.59 -7.11
C ALA A 24 -8.39 1.73 -8.64
N GLU A 25 -8.96 2.82 -9.20
CA GLU A 25 -9.01 3.03 -10.67
C GLU A 25 -7.64 3.38 -11.28
N VAL A 26 -6.61 3.36 -10.44
CA VAL A 26 -5.22 3.64 -10.80
C VAL A 26 -4.50 2.30 -11.06
N ALA A 27 -4.23 2.00 -12.34
CA ALA A 27 -3.41 0.84 -12.73
C ALA A 27 -1.92 1.06 -12.40
N LEU A 28 -1.09 0.00 -12.39
CA LEU A 28 0.38 0.10 -12.24
C LEU A 28 0.98 1.19 -13.15
N SER A 29 0.47 1.28 -14.39
CA SER A 29 0.97 2.17 -15.43
C SER A 29 0.81 3.66 -15.15
N ASN A 30 -0.05 4.05 -14.20
CA ASN A 30 -0.32 5.47 -13.96
C ASN A 30 0.86 6.15 -13.25
N TYR A 31 1.61 5.40 -12.42
CA TYR A 31 2.69 5.95 -11.59
C TYR A 31 3.94 5.05 -11.53
N ASP A 32 4.03 4.01 -12.38
CA ASP A 32 5.10 3.00 -12.37
C ASP A 32 5.25 2.32 -10.99
N GLU A 33 4.12 1.96 -10.39
CA GLU A 33 4.06 1.28 -9.09
C GLU A 33 3.96 -0.22 -9.32
N THR A 34 4.43 -1.05 -8.38
CA THR A 34 4.40 -2.52 -8.49
C THR A 34 3.31 -3.17 -7.62
N PHE A 35 2.78 -2.41 -6.65
CA PHE A 35 1.79 -2.90 -5.67
C PHE A 35 0.40 -2.29 -5.84
N ASN A 36 0.15 -1.61 -6.95
CA ASN A 36 -1.16 -1.01 -7.25
C ASN A 36 -2.01 -1.94 -8.15
N GLY A 37 -3.31 -1.68 -8.26
CA GLY A 37 -4.24 -2.54 -9.00
C GLY A 37 -4.42 -3.94 -8.39
N VAL A 38 -4.87 -4.90 -9.20
CA VAL A 38 -5.09 -6.30 -8.78
C VAL A 38 -3.78 -6.97 -8.36
N GLN A 39 -3.74 -7.51 -7.16
CA GLN A 39 -2.62 -8.18 -6.51
C GLN A 39 -2.85 -9.69 -6.39
N LEU A 40 -2.58 -10.40 -7.49
CA LEU A 40 -2.54 -11.87 -7.51
C LEU A 40 -1.28 -12.40 -6.79
N GLY A 41 -1.44 -13.45 -5.99
CA GLY A 41 -0.32 -14.20 -5.42
C GLY A 41 0.11 -13.80 -4.01
N SER A 42 -0.64 -12.92 -3.33
CA SER A 42 -0.42 -12.65 -1.91
C SER A 42 -0.47 -13.93 -1.08
N THR A 43 0.43 -14.05 -0.11
CA THR A 43 0.48 -15.16 0.84
C THR A 43 -0.17 -14.80 2.18
N LYS A 44 -0.62 -13.56 2.32
CA LYS A 44 -1.19 -12.99 3.54
C LYS A 44 -2.70 -13.17 3.52
N HIS A 45 -3.28 -13.45 4.70
CA HIS A 45 -4.73 -13.65 4.87
C HIS A 45 -5.36 -14.55 3.79
N GLN A 46 -4.65 -15.62 3.42
CA GLN A 46 -5.09 -16.64 2.45
C GLN A 46 -5.57 -17.92 3.11
N PHE A 47 -6.35 -18.70 2.35
CA PHE A 47 -6.71 -20.06 2.72
C PHE A 47 -5.45 -20.93 2.80
N LYS A 48 -5.17 -21.44 4.00
CA LYS A 48 -4.02 -22.33 4.27
C LYS A 48 -4.21 -23.76 3.78
N VAL A 49 -5.44 -24.13 3.44
CA VAL A 49 -5.81 -25.44 2.89
C VAL A 49 -6.86 -25.23 1.80
N PRO A 50 -6.98 -26.12 0.81
CA PRO A 50 -8.02 -26.03 -0.21
C PRO A 50 -9.41 -26.10 0.40
N VAL A 51 -10.30 -25.17 0.03
CA VAL A 51 -11.69 -25.14 0.50
C VAL A 51 -12.62 -25.05 -0.71
N ASP A 52 -13.63 -25.91 -0.74
CA ASP A 52 -14.62 -25.95 -1.81
C ASP A 52 -15.53 -24.70 -1.78
N PRO A 53 -15.63 -23.95 -2.90
CA PRO A 53 -16.35 -22.69 -2.97
C PRO A 53 -17.83 -22.83 -3.37
N TYR A 54 -18.32 -24.03 -3.66
CA TYR A 54 -19.63 -24.25 -4.26
C TYR A 54 -20.71 -24.60 -3.22
N VAL A 55 -21.97 -24.28 -3.52
CA VAL A 55 -23.10 -24.54 -2.62
C VAL A 55 -23.19 -26.04 -2.28
N GLN A 56 -23.10 -26.90 -3.30
CA GLN A 56 -22.89 -28.34 -3.15
C GLN A 56 -21.40 -28.65 -3.37
N PRO A 57 -20.71 -29.27 -2.39
CA PRO A 57 -19.30 -29.60 -2.55
C PRO A 57 -19.02 -30.42 -3.81
N GLY A 58 -18.02 -29.99 -4.59
CA GLY A 58 -17.56 -30.64 -5.81
C GLY A 58 -18.41 -30.37 -7.05
N ASP A 59 -19.50 -29.62 -6.93
CA ASP A 59 -20.41 -29.34 -8.05
C ASP A 59 -20.46 -27.85 -8.42
N PRO A 60 -19.70 -27.43 -9.45
CA PRO A 60 -19.75 -26.06 -9.97
C PRO A 60 -21.14 -25.62 -10.45
N ALA A 61 -22.01 -26.55 -10.87
CA ALA A 61 -23.35 -26.22 -11.34
C ALA A 61 -24.30 -25.81 -10.20
N SER A 62 -23.94 -26.12 -8.95
CA SER A 62 -24.71 -25.72 -7.76
C SER A 62 -24.61 -24.23 -7.43
N GLY A 63 -23.72 -23.50 -8.11
CA GLY A 63 -23.43 -22.09 -7.84
C GLY A 63 -22.40 -21.90 -6.72
N LEU A 64 -21.92 -20.67 -6.57
CA LEU A 64 -20.93 -20.30 -5.56
C LEU A 64 -21.57 -19.96 -4.21
N LEU A 65 -20.83 -20.21 -3.15
CA LEU A 65 -21.17 -19.74 -1.81
C LEU A 65 -21.17 -18.20 -1.74
N PRO A 66 -21.97 -17.59 -0.84
CA PRO A 66 -22.02 -16.14 -0.67
C PRO A 66 -20.64 -15.51 -0.44
N GLY A 67 -20.41 -14.34 -1.04
CA GLY A 67 -19.15 -13.60 -0.91
C GLY A 67 -18.01 -14.14 -1.79
N ILE A 68 -18.29 -15.03 -2.74
CA ILE A 68 -17.36 -15.45 -3.80
C ILE A 68 -17.94 -15.00 -5.13
N HIS A 69 -17.17 -14.25 -5.94
CA HIS A 69 -17.63 -13.86 -7.28
C HIS A 69 -17.19 -14.87 -8.35
N ALA A 70 -18.00 -14.99 -9.41
CA ALA A 70 -17.79 -15.94 -10.50
C ALA A 70 -16.86 -15.43 -11.62
N GLY A 71 -16.56 -14.14 -11.64
CA GLY A 71 -15.70 -13.52 -12.66
C GLY A 71 -14.21 -13.76 -12.42
N SER A 72 -13.41 -13.50 -13.47
CA SER A 72 -11.95 -13.37 -13.33
C SER A 72 -11.61 -12.28 -12.29
N PRO A 73 -10.57 -12.47 -11.46
CA PRO A 73 -10.11 -11.43 -10.55
C PRO A 73 -9.50 -10.22 -11.29
N GLY A 74 -9.18 -10.35 -12.59
CA GLY A 74 -8.40 -9.39 -13.36
C GLY A 74 -6.95 -9.86 -13.55
N GLU A 75 -6.16 -9.10 -14.31
CA GLU A 75 -4.72 -9.35 -14.48
C GLU A 75 -3.93 -8.70 -13.34
N HIS A 76 -2.82 -9.30 -12.90
CA HIS A 76 -1.97 -8.68 -11.88
C HIS A 76 -1.54 -7.27 -12.34
N GLY A 77 -1.75 -6.27 -11.49
CA GLY A 77 -1.48 -4.86 -11.76
C GLY A 77 -2.59 -4.08 -12.47
N GLN A 78 -3.64 -4.75 -12.91
CA GLN A 78 -4.75 -4.10 -13.58
C GLN A 78 -5.50 -3.18 -12.60
N GLY A 79 -5.70 -1.91 -12.97
CA GLY A 79 -6.55 -1.00 -12.19
C GLY A 79 -8.02 -1.42 -12.26
N ASP A 80 -8.78 -1.20 -11.17
CA ASP A 80 -10.19 -1.57 -11.08
C ASP A 80 -10.98 -0.62 -10.16
N HIS A 81 -12.18 -0.98 -9.72
CA HIS A 81 -13.01 -0.13 -8.84
C HIS A 81 -13.01 -0.57 -7.36
N ARG A 82 -12.33 -1.66 -7.04
CA ARG A 82 -12.41 -2.40 -5.78
C ARG A 82 -11.41 -1.83 -4.78
N VAL A 83 -11.89 -1.41 -3.63
CA VAL A 83 -11.02 -0.96 -2.53
C VAL A 83 -10.95 -2.02 -1.45
N GLN A 84 -9.93 -1.94 -0.59
CA GLN A 84 -9.74 -2.87 0.52
C GLN A 84 -11.02 -3.02 1.35
N ALA A 85 -11.34 -4.25 1.77
CA ALA A 85 -12.56 -4.56 2.51
C ALA A 85 -12.71 -3.68 3.76
N TYR A 86 -13.94 -3.53 4.27
CA TYR A 86 -14.21 -2.87 5.55
C TYR A 86 -14.63 -3.89 6.62
N ASN A 87 -14.54 -3.49 7.89
CA ASN A 87 -15.05 -4.24 9.03
C ASN A 87 -15.38 -3.32 10.21
N PHE A 88 -15.82 -3.88 11.32
CA PHE A 88 -15.78 -3.24 12.63
C PHE A 88 -14.60 -3.76 13.44
N ARG A 89 -13.91 -2.86 14.16
CA ARG A 89 -12.98 -3.27 15.21
C ARG A 89 -13.76 -3.51 16.49
N LEU A 90 -13.83 -4.76 16.97
CA LEU A 90 -14.65 -5.10 18.12
C LEU A 90 -13.86 -4.95 19.41
N CYS A 91 -14.41 -4.21 20.37
CA CYS A 91 -13.91 -4.23 21.73
C CYS A 91 -14.58 -5.39 22.50
N LEU A 92 -13.84 -6.46 22.75
CA LEU A 92 -14.36 -7.64 23.45
C LEU A 92 -13.83 -7.72 24.88
N THR A 93 -14.54 -8.44 25.74
CA THR A 93 -14.11 -8.71 27.12
C THR A 93 -14.37 -10.15 27.53
N ASP A 94 -13.50 -10.68 28.36
CA ASP A 94 -13.66 -11.96 29.05
C ASP A 94 -14.11 -11.79 30.53
N ALA A 95 -14.35 -10.56 30.98
CA ALA A 95 -14.80 -10.26 32.33
C ALA A 95 -16.31 -10.59 32.47
N PRO A 96 -16.71 -11.59 33.28
CA PRO A 96 -18.11 -12.08 33.29
C PRO A 96 -19.15 -11.00 33.62
N ALA A 97 -18.81 -10.06 34.51
CA ALA A 97 -19.70 -8.96 34.88
C ALA A 97 -19.93 -7.96 33.73
N ASN A 98 -18.93 -7.77 32.85
CA ASN A 98 -18.94 -6.81 31.75
C ASN A 98 -19.28 -7.45 30.38
N ARG A 99 -19.44 -8.77 30.33
CA ARG A 99 -19.60 -9.50 29.08
C ARG A 99 -21.06 -9.56 28.64
N LEU A 100 -21.36 -9.09 27.44
CA LEU A 100 -22.60 -9.32 26.71
C LEU A 100 -22.41 -10.45 25.70
N PRO A 101 -23.38 -11.38 25.56
CA PRO A 101 -23.33 -12.39 24.52
C PRO A 101 -23.38 -11.72 23.13
N PHE A 102 -22.80 -12.38 22.12
CA PHE A 102 -22.92 -11.92 20.74
C PHE A 102 -24.39 -11.98 20.30
N PRO A 103 -24.95 -10.92 19.70
CA PRO A 103 -26.33 -10.93 19.25
C PRO A 103 -26.48 -11.78 17.99
N LYS A 104 -27.63 -12.47 17.86
CA LYS A 104 -28.04 -13.06 16.58
C LYS A 104 -28.64 -11.95 15.72
N PRO A 105 -28.06 -11.60 14.56
CA PRO A 105 -28.58 -10.50 13.76
C PRO A 105 -29.93 -10.85 13.10
N PRO A 106 -30.80 -9.87 12.85
CA PRO A 106 -31.97 -10.04 11.99
C PRO A 106 -31.55 -10.54 10.60
N GLY A 107 -32.29 -11.50 10.05
CA GLY A 107 -31.98 -12.08 8.75
C GLY A 107 -30.74 -12.97 8.72
N TYR A 108 -30.26 -13.46 9.87
CA TYR A 108 -29.14 -14.40 9.96
C TYR A 108 -29.33 -15.61 9.04
N ASP A 109 -28.40 -15.78 8.10
CA ASP A 109 -28.30 -16.92 7.20
C ASP A 109 -27.00 -17.70 7.47
N PRO A 110 -27.06 -18.95 7.94
CA PRO A 110 -25.86 -19.76 8.16
C PRO A 110 -25.09 -20.09 6.86
N LEU A 111 -25.73 -20.02 5.68
CA LEU A 111 -25.06 -20.29 4.41
C LEU A 111 -23.95 -19.27 4.11
N ARG A 112 -24.08 -18.04 4.63
CA ARG A 112 -23.04 -17.00 4.49
C ARG A 112 -21.69 -17.40 5.12
N TYR A 113 -21.70 -18.27 6.12
CA TYR A 113 -20.51 -18.72 6.84
C TYR A 113 -20.11 -20.15 6.48
N GLU A 114 -20.75 -20.76 5.49
CA GLU A 114 -20.50 -22.14 5.08
C GLU A 114 -19.07 -22.36 4.60
N LEU A 115 -18.47 -21.37 3.91
CA LEU A 115 -17.07 -21.43 3.50
C LEU A 115 -16.12 -21.47 4.72
N LEU A 116 -16.39 -20.64 5.73
CA LEU A 116 -15.63 -20.64 6.99
C LEU A 116 -15.83 -21.95 7.77
N ARG A 117 -17.05 -22.52 7.79
CA ARG A 117 -17.32 -23.84 8.37
C ARG A 117 -16.40 -24.90 7.77
N ARG A 118 -16.34 -24.99 6.44
CA ARG A 118 -15.50 -25.95 5.72
C ARG A 118 -14.02 -25.74 6.01
N TYR A 119 -13.57 -24.49 6.10
CA TYR A 119 -12.19 -24.15 6.47
C TYR A 119 -11.82 -24.61 7.89
N ILE A 120 -12.73 -24.43 8.84
CA ILE A 120 -12.57 -24.89 10.22
C ILE A 120 -12.57 -26.42 10.31
N GLU A 121 -13.44 -27.10 9.55
CA GLU A 121 -13.48 -28.56 9.49
C GLU A 121 -12.24 -29.17 8.88
N ALA A 122 -11.64 -28.49 7.90
CA ALA A 122 -10.33 -28.83 7.35
C ALA A 122 -9.17 -28.56 8.33
N GLY A 123 -9.47 -28.11 9.56
CA GLY A 123 -8.54 -28.04 10.67
C GLY A 123 -8.02 -26.64 11.00
N VAL A 124 -8.45 -25.59 10.28
CA VAL A 124 -7.90 -24.25 10.42
C VAL A 124 -8.89 -23.29 11.10
N PHE A 125 -8.50 -22.77 12.27
CA PHE A 125 -9.26 -21.74 12.98
C PHE A 125 -8.33 -20.61 13.39
N ASP A 126 -8.35 -19.52 12.64
CA ASP A 126 -7.50 -18.34 12.85
C ASP A 126 -8.27 -17.01 12.93
N ALA A 127 -9.61 -17.02 12.85
CA ALA A 127 -10.45 -15.82 12.91
C ALA A 127 -10.30 -15.00 14.20
N LEU A 128 -9.80 -15.58 15.30
CA LEU A 128 -9.47 -14.86 16.55
C LEU A 128 -8.01 -14.40 16.65
N GLY A 129 -7.20 -14.59 15.59
CA GLY A 129 -5.76 -14.36 15.65
C GLY A 129 -5.35 -12.89 15.85
N SER A 130 -6.23 -11.94 15.52
CA SER A 130 -6.03 -10.50 15.78
C SER A 130 -7.01 -9.99 16.84
N ASN A 131 -7.19 -10.75 17.92
CA ASN A 131 -7.90 -10.32 19.12
C ASN A 131 -6.89 -9.88 20.19
N LEU A 132 -6.38 -8.66 20.05
CA LEU A 132 -5.21 -8.18 20.80
C LEU A 132 -5.60 -7.67 22.19
N PRO A 133 -4.85 -7.98 23.26
CA PRO A 133 -5.17 -7.53 24.61
C PRO A 133 -5.03 -6.01 24.75
N MET A 134 -6.01 -5.42 25.43
CA MET A 134 -6.06 -4.03 25.85
C MET A 134 -6.21 -3.97 27.39
N PRO A 135 -5.93 -2.81 28.02
CA PRO A 135 -6.16 -2.65 29.46
C PRO A 135 -7.58 -3.04 29.89
N ASN A 136 -7.76 -3.34 31.19
CA ASN A 136 -9.07 -3.64 31.79
C ASN A 136 -9.76 -4.92 31.29
N ARG A 137 -8.98 -5.95 30.92
CA ARG A 137 -9.50 -7.24 30.37
C ARG A 137 -10.37 -7.03 29.13
N LYS A 138 -9.97 -6.08 28.30
CA LYS A 138 -10.58 -5.82 27.00
C LYS A 138 -9.63 -6.27 25.89
N THR A 139 -10.15 -6.32 24.69
CA THR A 139 -9.36 -6.56 23.49
C THR A 139 -9.76 -5.62 22.37
N ASP A 140 -8.92 -5.56 21.34
CA ASP A 140 -9.23 -4.96 20.05
C ASP A 140 -9.15 -6.07 19.00
N MET A 141 -10.31 -6.48 18.49
CA MET A 141 -10.44 -7.53 17.49
C MET A 141 -10.52 -6.94 16.09
N ASN A 142 -9.62 -7.37 15.21
CA ASN A 142 -9.59 -7.03 13.79
C ASN A 142 -9.46 -8.27 12.90
N ASN A 143 -9.39 -8.08 11.58
CA ASN A 143 -9.29 -9.14 10.59
C ASN A 143 -8.02 -10.00 10.78
N ASN A 144 -8.19 -11.32 10.71
CA ASN A 144 -7.10 -12.28 10.69
C ASN A 144 -7.47 -13.56 9.94
N GLY A 145 -6.56 -14.03 9.07
CA GLY A 145 -6.77 -15.24 8.28
C GLY A 145 -7.61 -15.04 7.03
N ALA A 146 -8.01 -16.15 6.40
CA ALA A 146 -8.66 -16.18 5.09
C ALA A 146 -10.11 -15.67 5.08
N PHE A 147 -10.80 -15.87 6.20
CA PHE A 147 -12.21 -15.51 6.38
C PHE A 147 -12.39 -15.10 7.83
N SER A 148 -12.61 -13.81 8.07
CA SER A 148 -12.85 -13.28 9.41
C SER A 148 -13.74 -12.04 9.37
N THR A 149 -13.38 -10.93 10.04
CA THR A 149 -14.23 -9.76 10.22
C THR A 149 -14.41 -8.90 8.97
N ASP A 150 -13.54 -9.03 7.96
CA ASP A 150 -13.68 -8.31 6.70
C ASP A 150 -14.84 -8.85 5.85
N ASP A 151 -15.80 -7.98 5.52
CA ASP A 151 -16.89 -8.29 4.59
C ASP A 151 -16.43 -8.01 3.15
N ILE A 152 -15.55 -8.88 2.66
CA ILE A 152 -14.83 -8.69 1.41
C ILE A 152 -15.81 -8.49 0.24
N GLY A 153 -15.69 -7.33 -0.43
CA GLY A 153 -16.45 -6.99 -1.63
C GLY A 153 -17.77 -6.26 -1.37
N LEU A 154 -18.20 -6.12 -0.12
CA LEU A 154 -19.49 -5.52 0.22
C LEU A 154 -19.42 -3.99 0.42
N ASN A 155 -18.24 -3.41 0.24
CA ASN A 155 -17.96 -2.00 0.44
C ASN A 155 -17.77 -1.19 -0.86
N TYR A 156 -17.78 -1.82 -2.04
CA TYR A 156 -17.45 -1.16 -3.32
C TYR A 156 -18.31 0.06 -3.64
N GLY A 157 -19.58 0.05 -3.23
CA GLY A 157 -20.51 1.17 -3.44
C GLY A 157 -20.31 2.34 -2.47
N TYR A 158 -19.54 2.17 -1.38
CA TYR A 158 -19.44 3.17 -0.32
C TYR A 158 -18.82 4.51 -0.77
N PRO A 159 -17.74 4.54 -1.58
CA PRO A 159 -17.10 5.79 -2.00
C PRO A 159 -18.06 6.73 -2.72
N ASP A 160 -18.94 6.18 -3.56
CA ASP A 160 -19.87 6.94 -4.41
C ASP A 160 -21.31 6.95 -3.93
N GLY A 161 -21.61 6.18 -2.88
CA GLY A 161 -22.94 6.11 -2.30
C GLY A 161 -23.39 7.43 -1.69
N ASP A 162 -24.68 7.72 -1.83
CA ASP A 162 -25.36 8.71 -1.02
C ASP A 162 -25.52 8.22 0.44
N TYR A 163 -26.17 9.04 1.29
CA TYR A 163 -26.39 8.68 2.69
C TYR A 163 -27.16 7.36 2.86
N ALA A 164 -28.16 7.11 2.02
CA ALA A 164 -28.98 5.89 2.13
C ALA A 164 -28.18 4.64 1.72
N ALA A 165 -27.39 4.74 0.64
CA ALA A 165 -26.51 3.66 0.19
C ALA A 165 -25.41 3.37 1.22
N ARG A 166 -24.78 4.39 1.79
CA ARG A 166 -23.77 4.22 2.84
C ARG A 166 -24.35 3.62 4.12
N GLU A 167 -25.56 4.00 4.52
CA GLU A 167 -26.26 3.39 5.65
C GLU A 167 -26.61 1.91 5.36
N ALA A 168 -27.07 1.59 4.15
CA ALA A 168 -27.34 0.21 3.77
C ALA A 168 -26.07 -0.66 3.85
N ILE A 169 -24.93 -0.13 3.40
CA ILE A 169 -23.62 -0.77 3.51
C ILE A 169 -23.19 -0.90 4.97
N PHE A 170 -23.37 0.14 5.80
CA PHE A 170 -23.09 0.07 7.23
C PHE A 170 -23.86 -1.07 7.91
N GLN A 171 -25.18 -1.11 7.70
CA GLN A 171 -26.03 -2.15 8.28
C GLN A 171 -25.72 -3.56 7.73
N GLU A 172 -25.24 -3.65 6.49
CA GLU A 172 -24.73 -4.90 5.93
C GLU A 172 -23.53 -5.43 6.70
N HIS A 173 -22.56 -4.57 7.00
CA HIS A 173 -21.38 -4.95 7.78
C HIS A 173 -21.73 -5.26 9.25
N VAL A 174 -22.73 -4.59 9.83
CA VAL A 174 -23.25 -4.93 11.17
C VAL A 174 -23.82 -6.34 11.16
N ARG A 175 -24.72 -6.65 10.21
CA ARG A 175 -25.35 -7.98 10.09
C ARG A 175 -24.30 -9.07 9.85
N TYR A 176 -23.34 -8.81 8.95
CA TYR A 176 -22.26 -9.74 8.67
C TYR A 176 -21.46 -10.07 9.92
N GLN A 177 -20.92 -9.07 10.60
CA GLN A 177 -19.96 -9.32 11.65
C GLN A 177 -20.63 -9.80 12.94
N GLN A 178 -21.85 -9.34 13.26
CA GLN A 178 -22.66 -9.94 14.31
C GLN A 178 -22.97 -11.41 14.00
N GLY A 179 -23.34 -11.71 12.75
CA GLY A 179 -23.63 -13.07 12.31
C GLY A 179 -22.41 -13.97 12.34
N LEU A 180 -21.23 -13.47 11.99
CA LEU A 180 -19.96 -14.17 12.13
C LEU A 180 -19.70 -14.57 13.58
N MET A 181 -19.79 -13.62 14.51
CA MET A 181 -19.55 -13.89 15.92
C MET A 181 -20.61 -14.83 16.51
N TRP A 182 -21.87 -14.68 16.11
CA TRP A 182 -22.94 -15.60 16.47
C TRP A 182 -22.69 -17.01 15.95
N PHE A 183 -22.33 -17.15 14.66
CA PHE A 183 -22.01 -18.42 14.02
C PHE A 183 -20.88 -19.15 14.74
N LEU A 184 -19.75 -18.48 14.97
CA LEU A 184 -18.59 -19.07 15.62
C LEU A 184 -18.88 -19.48 17.08
N ALA A 185 -19.74 -18.73 17.79
CA ALA A 185 -20.13 -19.03 19.16
C ALA A 185 -21.19 -20.14 19.28
N ASN A 186 -22.09 -20.28 18.30
CA ASN A 186 -23.33 -21.06 18.48
C ASN A 186 -23.57 -22.19 17.48
N ASP A 187 -22.95 -22.21 16.30
CA ASP A 187 -23.28 -23.22 15.28
C ASP A 187 -22.84 -24.63 15.75
N PRO A 188 -23.77 -25.59 15.91
CA PRO A 188 -23.46 -26.91 16.45
C PRO A 188 -22.57 -27.74 15.51
N ARG A 189 -22.49 -27.40 14.22
CA ARG A 189 -21.64 -28.08 13.24
C ARG A 189 -20.16 -27.79 13.45
N LEU A 190 -19.81 -26.71 14.14
CA LEU A 190 -18.41 -26.39 14.45
C LEU A 190 -17.83 -27.33 15.53
N PRO A 191 -16.51 -27.56 15.57
CA PRO A 191 -15.88 -28.23 16.69
C PRO A 191 -16.12 -27.50 18.01
N GLU A 192 -16.35 -28.22 19.11
CA GLU A 192 -16.64 -27.64 20.43
C GLU A 192 -15.52 -26.67 20.89
N ARG A 193 -14.26 -27.00 20.58
CA ARG A 193 -13.10 -26.14 20.88
C ARG A 193 -13.23 -24.72 20.29
N VAL A 194 -13.86 -24.58 19.13
CA VAL A 194 -14.05 -23.27 18.46
C VAL A 194 -15.11 -22.47 19.20
N ARG A 195 -16.29 -23.07 19.43
CA ARG A 195 -17.36 -22.44 20.21
C ARG A 195 -16.87 -22.05 21.60
N ASN A 196 -16.15 -22.91 22.29
CA ASN A 196 -15.61 -22.63 23.63
C ASN A 196 -14.57 -21.50 23.60
N ALA A 197 -13.74 -21.40 22.57
CA ALA A 197 -12.78 -20.31 22.43
C ALA A 197 -13.48 -18.95 22.23
N VAL A 198 -14.52 -18.90 21.39
CA VAL A 198 -15.27 -17.67 21.12
C VAL A 198 -16.17 -17.27 22.31
N ASN A 199 -16.84 -18.23 22.95
CA ASN A 199 -17.70 -17.98 24.13
C ASN A 199 -16.95 -17.56 25.40
N ARG A 200 -15.60 -17.53 25.38
CA ARG A 200 -14.83 -16.82 26.42
C ARG A 200 -15.04 -15.31 26.35
N TRP A 201 -15.28 -14.80 25.15
CA TRP A 201 -15.41 -13.38 24.86
C TRP A 201 -16.88 -12.98 24.65
N GLY A 202 -17.13 -11.69 24.70
CA GLY A 202 -18.39 -11.05 24.36
C GLY A 202 -18.20 -9.55 24.24
N LEU A 203 -19.24 -8.84 23.82
CA LEU A 203 -19.21 -7.36 23.76
C LEU A 203 -19.09 -6.78 25.17
N CYS A 204 -18.53 -5.58 25.29
CA CYS A 204 -18.40 -4.89 26.56
C CYS A 204 -19.71 -4.15 26.92
N LYS A 205 -20.21 -4.29 28.15
CA LYS A 205 -21.38 -3.52 28.63
C LYS A 205 -21.06 -2.04 28.82
N ASP A 206 -19.80 -1.73 29.12
CA ASP A 206 -19.31 -0.41 29.46
C ASP A 206 -18.70 0.35 28.27
N GLU A 207 -18.60 -0.28 27.10
CA GLU A 207 -18.22 0.39 25.85
C GLU A 207 -19.44 0.50 24.94
N PHE A 208 -19.54 1.59 24.18
CA PHE A 208 -20.65 1.80 23.22
C PHE A 208 -22.03 1.51 23.84
N ILE A 209 -22.26 2.07 25.04
CA ILE A 209 -23.41 1.76 25.91
C ILE A 209 -24.74 1.98 25.19
N ASP A 210 -24.80 3.03 24.38
CA ASP A 210 -25.93 3.44 23.56
C ASP A 210 -26.19 2.52 22.35
N HIS A 211 -25.27 1.61 22.04
CA HIS A 211 -25.33 0.66 20.92
C HIS A 211 -25.23 -0.80 21.37
N GLY A 212 -25.50 -1.08 22.65
CA GLY A 212 -25.50 -2.44 23.20
C GLY A 212 -24.12 -3.12 23.14
N GLY A 213 -23.04 -2.34 23.24
CA GLY A 213 -21.66 -2.85 23.16
C GLY A 213 -21.09 -2.91 21.74
N TRP A 214 -21.84 -2.50 20.71
CA TRP A 214 -21.39 -2.51 19.32
C TRP A 214 -20.74 -1.17 18.92
N PRO A 215 -19.59 -1.17 18.21
CA PRO A 215 -18.92 0.08 17.81
C PRO A 215 -19.78 0.96 16.89
N HIS A 216 -19.66 2.29 17.07
CA HIS A 216 -20.42 3.31 16.32
C HIS A 216 -19.88 3.58 14.91
N GLN A 217 -18.65 3.15 14.61
CA GLN A 217 -17.96 3.46 13.36
C GLN A 217 -17.58 2.19 12.60
N LEU A 218 -17.99 2.15 11.33
CA LEU A 218 -17.45 1.22 10.35
C LEU A 218 -16.00 1.63 10.05
N TYR A 219 -15.09 0.67 10.04
CA TYR A 219 -13.68 0.91 9.75
C TYR A 219 -13.47 1.05 8.24
N VAL A 220 -13.83 2.24 7.74
CA VAL A 220 -13.63 2.68 6.36
C VAL A 220 -12.16 3.02 6.16
N ARG A 221 -11.40 2.09 5.58
CA ARG A 221 -9.95 2.24 5.39
C ARG A 221 -9.59 3.12 4.19
N GLU A 222 -10.46 3.17 3.19
CA GLU A 222 -10.19 3.86 1.94
C GLU A 222 -11.48 4.22 1.22
N ALA A 223 -11.58 5.43 0.67
CA ALA A 223 -12.74 5.90 -0.08
C ALA A 223 -12.31 6.80 -1.25
N ARG A 224 -12.93 7.97 -1.42
CA ARG A 224 -12.51 8.96 -2.42
C ARG A 224 -11.27 9.72 -1.95
N ARG A 225 -10.39 10.05 -2.89
CA ARG A 225 -9.23 10.92 -2.67
C ARG A 225 -9.18 12.02 -3.71
N MET A 226 -8.66 13.16 -3.30
CA MET A 226 -8.33 14.26 -4.20
C MET A 226 -7.19 13.87 -5.14
N ILE A 227 -7.14 14.43 -6.35
CA ILE A 227 -5.94 14.44 -7.19
C ILE A 227 -5.46 15.87 -7.35
N SER A 228 -4.25 16.13 -6.85
CA SER A 228 -3.58 17.44 -6.93
C SER A 228 -2.46 17.44 -7.97
N ASP A 229 -1.63 18.48 -7.98
CA ASP A 229 -0.42 18.53 -8.79
C ASP A 229 0.71 17.63 -8.23
N TYR A 230 0.53 17.09 -7.03
CA TYR A 230 1.48 16.16 -6.42
C TYR A 230 0.76 14.94 -5.85
N VAL A 231 1.02 13.78 -6.43
CA VAL A 231 0.47 12.51 -5.96
C VAL A 231 1.55 11.78 -5.18
N MET A 232 1.29 11.49 -3.91
CA MET A 232 2.13 10.58 -3.13
C MET A 232 1.98 9.16 -3.70
N THR A 233 3.09 8.46 -3.88
CA THR A 233 3.15 7.14 -4.56
C THR A 233 4.03 6.17 -3.76
N GLN A 234 4.00 4.89 -4.12
CA GLN A 234 4.87 3.85 -3.59
C GLN A 234 6.34 4.29 -3.53
N HIS A 235 6.82 4.99 -4.57
CA HIS A 235 8.20 5.49 -4.64
C HIS A 235 8.54 6.43 -3.48
N HIS A 236 7.58 7.19 -2.98
CA HIS A 236 7.75 8.04 -1.80
C HIS A 236 7.81 7.21 -0.53
N CYS A 237 6.90 6.25 -0.38
CA CYS A 237 6.88 5.34 0.77
C CYS A 237 8.22 4.60 0.91
N GLN A 238 8.78 4.13 -0.21
CA GLN A 238 10.05 3.41 -0.25
C GLN A 238 11.29 4.32 -0.20
N GLY A 239 11.13 5.65 -0.16
CA GLY A 239 12.25 6.60 -0.14
C GLY A 239 13.01 6.75 -1.46
N ARG A 240 12.48 6.19 -2.56
CA ARG A 240 13.04 6.29 -3.91
C ARG A 240 12.86 7.67 -4.53
N ARG A 241 11.77 8.33 -4.14
CA ARG A 241 11.52 9.73 -4.39
C ARG A 241 11.28 10.41 -3.06
N VAL A 242 11.99 11.50 -2.81
CA VAL A 242 11.82 12.27 -1.57
C VAL A 242 10.90 13.46 -1.87
N ALA A 243 9.87 13.64 -1.04
CA ALA A 243 9.02 14.83 -1.12
C ALA A 243 9.83 16.08 -0.77
N GLU A 244 9.65 17.15 -1.55
CA GLU A 244 10.45 18.37 -1.47
C GLU A 244 9.95 19.31 -0.37
N ASN A 245 8.62 19.38 -0.20
CA ASN A 245 7.98 20.32 0.72
C ASN A 245 7.35 19.56 1.89
N SER A 246 8.20 19.00 2.76
CA SER A 246 7.73 18.15 3.86
C SER A 246 6.87 18.90 4.86
N ILE A 247 5.70 18.36 5.15
CA ILE A 247 4.77 18.85 6.18
C ILE A 247 4.48 17.79 7.25
N GLY A 248 5.37 16.80 7.38
CA GLY A 248 5.23 15.70 8.31
C GLY A 248 5.77 14.40 7.71
N LEU A 249 6.02 13.42 8.57
CA LEU A 249 6.48 12.10 8.18
C LEU A 249 5.37 11.06 8.29
N ALA A 250 5.28 10.17 7.30
CA ALA A 250 4.63 8.87 7.43
C ALA A 250 5.67 7.79 7.69
N ALA A 251 5.28 6.71 8.37
CA ALA A 251 6.19 5.64 8.76
C ALA A 251 5.57 4.23 8.73
N TYR A 252 4.29 4.12 8.37
CA TYR A 252 3.61 2.83 8.35
C TYR A 252 3.92 2.04 7.07
N GLY A 253 3.75 0.72 7.08
CA GLY A 253 3.89 -0.08 5.87
C GLY A 253 2.85 0.27 4.81
N MET A 254 3.11 -0.09 3.56
CA MET A 254 2.10 -0.11 2.53
C MET A 254 1.19 -1.32 2.80
N ASP A 255 -0.03 -1.03 3.23
CA ASP A 255 -0.99 -2.01 3.74
C ASP A 255 -2.35 -1.87 3.05
N SER A 256 -2.82 -2.97 2.46
CA SER A 256 -4.14 -3.12 1.86
C SER A 256 -4.69 -4.48 2.25
N HIS A 257 -5.96 -4.54 2.66
CA HIS A 257 -6.65 -5.80 2.91
C HIS A 257 -7.19 -6.40 1.61
N ASN A 258 -7.52 -7.70 1.62
CA ASN A 258 -8.19 -8.36 0.51
C ASN A 258 -9.40 -7.56 0.01
N THR A 259 -9.49 -7.40 -1.31
CA THR A 259 -10.54 -6.64 -1.99
C THR A 259 -11.64 -7.55 -2.52
N GLN A 260 -11.31 -8.80 -2.88
CA GLN A 260 -12.25 -9.77 -3.47
C GLN A 260 -11.91 -11.22 -3.10
N ARG A 261 -12.86 -12.12 -3.36
CA ARG A 261 -12.72 -13.58 -3.20
C ARG A 261 -13.30 -14.30 -4.41
N TRP A 262 -12.52 -15.22 -4.98
CA TRP A 262 -12.80 -15.88 -6.25
C TRP A 262 -12.42 -17.37 -6.21
N VAL A 263 -12.67 -18.07 -7.33
CA VAL A 263 -12.30 -19.48 -7.48
C VAL A 263 -11.01 -19.63 -8.27
N LYS A 264 -9.97 -20.13 -7.61
CA LYS A 264 -8.68 -20.49 -8.22
C LYS A 264 -8.48 -22.00 -8.12
N ASP A 265 -8.25 -22.65 -9.25
CA ASP A 265 -7.99 -24.10 -9.32
C ASP A 265 -9.05 -24.95 -8.60
N GLY A 266 -10.33 -24.54 -8.69
CA GLY A 266 -11.46 -25.22 -8.06
C GLY A 266 -11.66 -24.91 -6.57
N HIS A 267 -10.86 -24.03 -5.98
CA HIS A 267 -10.88 -23.69 -4.55
C HIS A 267 -11.04 -22.19 -4.32
N ALA A 268 -11.55 -21.82 -3.14
CA ALA A 268 -11.63 -20.42 -2.74
C ALA A 268 -10.23 -19.79 -2.58
N SER A 269 -10.05 -18.59 -3.12
CA SER A 269 -8.84 -17.78 -3.00
C SER A 269 -9.23 -16.32 -2.76
N ASN A 270 -8.49 -15.61 -1.91
CA ASN A 270 -8.63 -14.16 -1.78
C ASN A 270 -7.65 -13.44 -2.72
N GLU A 271 -7.87 -12.16 -2.94
CA GLU A 271 -7.00 -11.26 -3.71
C GLU A 271 -7.04 -9.87 -3.06
N GLY A 272 -5.94 -9.11 -3.19
CA GLY A 272 -5.87 -7.68 -2.83
C GLY A 272 -5.01 -7.37 -1.61
N ASP A 273 -4.66 -8.38 -0.80
CA ASP A 273 -3.86 -8.15 0.41
C ASP A 273 -2.39 -7.83 0.08
N VAL A 274 -1.95 -6.63 0.46
CA VAL A 274 -0.57 -6.16 0.34
C VAL A 274 -0.08 -5.76 1.73
N GLN A 275 1.08 -6.28 2.14
CA GLN A 275 1.74 -5.94 3.41
C GLN A 275 3.24 -5.77 3.17
N VAL A 276 3.64 -4.57 2.81
CA VAL A 276 5.04 -4.23 2.49
C VAL A 276 5.58 -3.26 3.51
N HIS A 277 6.62 -3.69 4.23
CA HIS A 277 7.23 -2.94 5.33
C HIS A 277 8.74 -2.76 5.13
N GLY A 278 9.36 -2.09 6.10
CA GLY A 278 10.80 -2.08 6.29
C GLY A 278 11.50 -0.85 5.75
N PHE A 279 10.82 0.02 5.02
CA PHE A 279 11.36 1.32 4.60
C PHE A 279 11.36 2.33 5.77
N GLN A 280 12.16 3.38 5.62
CA GLN A 280 12.31 4.44 6.63
C GLN A 280 11.08 5.36 6.64
N PRO A 281 10.86 6.12 7.73
CA PRO A 281 9.91 7.23 7.71
C PRO A 281 10.21 8.19 6.54
N TYR A 282 9.17 8.62 5.85
CA TYR A 282 9.28 9.40 4.61
C TYR A 282 8.43 10.67 4.67
N PRO A 283 8.87 11.77 4.04
CA PRO A 283 8.15 13.04 4.06
C PRO A 283 6.89 13.00 3.20
N ILE A 284 5.86 13.74 3.64
CA ILE A 284 4.63 14.00 2.88
C ILE A 284 4.71 15.41 2.32
N ASP A 285 4.52 15.57 1.02
CA ASP A 285 4.60 16.87 0.34
C ASP A 285 3.34 17.72 0.60
N TYR A 286 3.50 19.00 0.93
CA TYR A 286 2.40 19.95 1.10
C TYR A 286 1.41 19.94 -0.08
N ARG A 287 1.92 19.85 -1.31
CA ARG A 287 1.08 19.87 -2.52
C ARG A 287 0.10 18.69 -2.58
N SER A 288 0.33 17.62 -1.81
CA SER A 288 -0.59 16.50 -1.73
C SER A 288 -1.86 16.79 -0.93
N ILE A 289 -1.87 17.81 -0.06
CA ILE A 289 -3.01 18.18 0.79
C ILE A 289 -3.77 19.42 0.30
N VAL A 290 -3.43 19.96 -0.87
CA VAL A 290 -4.17 21.05 -1.52
C VAL A 290 -4.63 20.61 -2.91
N PRO A 291 -5.82 21.03 -3.40
CA PRO A 291 -6.28 20.71 -4.74
C PRO A 291 -5.49 21.50 -5.79
N LYS A 292 -5.69 21.19 -7.06
CA LYS A 292 -5.20 22.06 -8.14
C LYS A 292 -5.83 23.43 -8.00
N LYS A 293 -5.05 24.49 -8.20
CA LYS A 293 -5.49 25.86 -7.96
C LYS A 293 -6.77 26.20 -8.73
N GLU A 294 -6.86 25.75 -9.98
CA GLU A 294 -8.02 26.01 -10.85
C GLU A 294 -9.31 25.31 -10.40
N GLN A 295 -9.22 24.34 -9.48
CA GLN A 295 -10.37 23.63 -8.91
C GLN A 295 -10.91 24.33 -7.67
N CYS A 296 -10.02 24.75 -6.77
CA CYS A 296 -10.40 25.41 -5.52
C CYS A 296 -9.18 26.06 -4.86
N GLU A 297 -9.26 27.35 -4.52
CA GLU A 297 -8.12 28.11 -4.00
C GLU A 297 -8.08 28.17 -2.46
N ASN A 298 -9.13 27.71 -1.78
CA ASN A 298 -9.31 27.90 -0.33
C ASN A 298 -9.68 26.60 0.41
N LEU A 299 -9.22 25.45 -0.08
CA LEU A 299 -9.51 24.13 0.50
C LEU A 299 -8.21 23.39 0.84
N LEU A 300 -8.14 22.88 2.08
CA LEU A 300 -7.09 21.97 2.55
C LEU A 300 -7.70 20.59 2.84
N VAL A 301 -7.02 19.53 2.43
CA VAL A 301 -7.52 18.15 2.44
C VAL A 301 -6.49 17.22 3.11
N PRO A 302 -6.36 17.24 4.45
CA PRO A 302 -5.34 16.48 5.17
C PRO A 302 -5.62 14.97 5.25
N VAL A 303 -6.87 14.55 5.05
CA VAL A 303 -7.30 13.14 5.15
C VAL A 303 -7.44 12.51 3.77
N CYS A 304 -8.31 13.04 2.92
CA CYS A 304 -8.51 12.56 1.54
C CYS A 304 -7.43 13.09 0.57
N LEU A 305 -6.19 13.16 1.03
CA LEU A 305 -5.06 13.73 0.32
C LEU A 305 -4.75 13.00 -1.00
N SER A 306 -4.00 13.66 -1.85
CA SER A 306 -3.56 13.16 -3.16
C SER A 306 -2.48 12.08 -3.02
N ALA A 307 -2.91 10.82 -3.18
CA ALA A 307 -2.06 9.64 -3.11
C ALA A 307 -2.58 8.51 -4.00
N SER A 308 -1.69 7.63 -4.45
CA SER A 308 -2.06 6.34 -5.05
C SER A 308 -2.70 5.40 -4.03
N HIS A 309 -3.35 4.32 -4.49
CA HIS A 309 -3.97 3.30 -3.62
C HIS A 309 -3.00 2.83 -2.55
N ILE A 310 -1.82 2.40 -3.02
CA ILE A 310 -0.85 1.75 -2.17
C ILE A 310 -0.14 2.73 -1.24
N ALA A 311 0.17 3.94 -1.71
CA ALA A 311 0.76 4.97 -0.87
C ALA A 311 -0.20 5.43 0.23
N TYR A 312 -1.48 5.58 -0.10
CA TYR A 312 -2.50 5.91 0.89
C TYR A 312 -2.60 4.86 1.98
N GLY A 313 -2.46 3.57 1.63
CA GLY A 313 -2.38 2.47 2.60
C GLY A 313 -1.31 2.67 3.69
N SER A 314 -0.24 3.38 3.38
CA SER A 314 0.82 3.77 4.32
C SER A 314 0.57 5.10 5.02
N ILE A 315 0.02 6.10 4.32
CA ILE A 315 -0.19 7.45 4.88
C ILE A 315 -1.37 7.51 5.87
N ARG A 316 -2.41 6.70 5.65
CA ARG A 316 -3.74 6.83 6.28
C ARG A 316 -3.84 6.58 7.79
N MET A 317 -2.72 6.49 8.49
CA MET A 317 -2.71 6.22 9.93
C MET A 317 -3.11 7.46 10.72
N GLU A 318 -3.87 7.28 11.80
CA GLU A 318 -4.42 8.37 12.61
C GLU A 318 -3.35 9.36 13.11
N PRO A 319 -2.17 8.92 13.60
CA PRO A 319 -1.12 9.86 14.01
C PRO A 319 -0.62 10.74 12.86
N VAL A 320 -0.58 10.20 11.63
CA VAL A 320 -0.16 10.96 10.45
C VAL A 320 -1.24 11.98 10.08
N PHE A 321 -2.53 11.60 10.10
CA PHE A 321 -3.62 12.56 9.89
C PHE A 321 -3.66 13.68 10.93
N MET A 322 -3.31 13.41 12.18
CA MET A 322 -3.17 14.46 13.20
C MET A 322 -2.07 15.45 12.83
N VAL A 323 -0.90 14.97 12.40
CA VAL A 323 0.21 15.81 11.91
C VAL A 323 -0.21 16.62 10.69
N LEU A 324 -0.84 16.00 9.70
CA LEU A 324 -1.32 16.71 8.52
C LEU A 324 -2.41 17.73 8.85
N GLY A 325 -3.25 17.45 9.86
CA GLY A 325 -4.22 18.40 10.39
C GLY A 325 -3.58 19.65 10.98
N GLN A 326 -2.51 19.49 11.78
CA GLN A 326 -1.72 20.61 12.28
C GLN A 326 -1.07 21.41 11.14
N SER A 327 -0.47 20.73 10.18
CA SER A 327 0.14 21.37 9.01
C SER A 327 -0.87 22.15 8.18
N ALA A 328 -2.05 21.57 7.93
CA ALA A 328 -3.14 22.24 7.23
C ALA A 328 -3.63 23.48 7.99
N ALA A 329 -3.84 23.39 9.31
CA ALA A 329 -4.25 24.53 10.11
C ALA A 329 -3.21 25.66 10.11
N THR A 330 -1.92 25.31 10.17
CA THR A 330 -0.82 26.28 10.13
C THR A 330 -0.76 27.00 8.78
N ALA A 331 -0.89 26.25 7.68
CA ALA A 331 -0.99 26.79 6.33
C ALA A 331 -2.21 27.72 6.16
N ALA A 332 -3.36 27.35 6.72
CA ALA A 332 -4.56 28.18 6.71
C ALA A 332 -4.34 29.50 7.46
N CYS A 333 -3.74 29.47 8.66
CA CYS A 333 -3.41 30.69 9.40
C CYS A 333 -2.44 31.58 8.61
N GLN A 334 -1.45 31.00 7.95
CA GLN A 334 -0.52 31.76 7.12
C GLN A 334 -1.21 32.42 5.93
N ALA A 335 -2.15 31.74 5.27
CA ALA A 335 -2.95 32.30 4.19
C ALA A 335 -3.84 33.47 4.69
N ILE A 336 -4.36 33.38 5.92
CA ILE A 336 -5.15 34.45 6.56
C ILE A 336 -4.29 35.64 6.98
N ASP A 337 -3.10 35.39 7.54
CA ASP A 337 -2.23 36.40 8.16
C ASP A 337 -1.28 37.09 7.17
N GLY A 338 -1.30 36.71 5.88
CA GLY A 338 -0.36 37.14 4.84
C GLY A 338 -0.49 38.59 4.34
N GLU A 339 -1.15 39.49 5.07
CA GLU A 339 -1.35 40.91 4.69
C GLU A 339 -1.99 41.14 3.29
N ALA A 340 -2.79 40.20 2.81
CA ALA A 340 -3.80 40.41 1.76
C ALA A 340 -5.17 39.97 2.29
N ALA A 341 -6.28 40.42 1.70
CA ALA A 341 -7.59 40.05 2.21
C ALA A 341 -7.75 38.52 2.18
N VAL A 342 -8.59 37.96 3.07
CA VAL A 342 -8.83 36.50 3.28
C VAL A 342 -9.25 35.73 2.00
N GLN A 343 -9.40 36.42 0.87
CA GLN A 343 -9.73 35.88 -0.45
C GLN A 343 -8.59 36.02 -1.49
N ASP A 344 -7.41 36.55 -1.11
CA ASP A 344 -6.37 36.98 -2.06
C ASP A 344 -5.18 36.01 -2.20
N ILE A 345 -4.90 35.17 -1.19
CA ILE A 345 -3.83 34.16 -1.25
C ILE A 345 -4.45 32.77 -1.33
N ALA A 346 -4.32 32.14 -2.49
CA ALA A 346 -4.69 30.74 -2.66
C ALA A 346 -3.80 29.87 -1.76
N VAL A 347 -4.34 28.80 -1.15
CA VAL A 347 -3.57 27.90 -0.28
C VAL A 347 -2.41 27.22 -1.01
N GLN A 348 -2.44 27.19 -2.33
CA GLN A 348 -1.36 26.70 -3.19
C GLN A 348 -0.14 27.66 -3.23
N ASP A 349 -0.33 28.94 -2.92
CA ASP A 349 0.67 30.02 -3.10
C ASP A 349 1.28 30.51 -1.78
N ILE A 350 1.06 29.81 -0.66
CA ILE A 350 1.67 30.18 0.62
C ILE A 350 3.21 30.09 0.58
N ASP A 351 3.88 30.86 1.44
CA ASP A 351 5.33 30.75 1.62
C ASP A 351 5.68 29.46 2.39
N LEU A 352 6.06 28.43 1.65
CA LEU A 352 6.39 27.11 2.19
C LEU A 352 7.58 27.12 3.16
N LYS A 353 8.50 28.08 3.01
CA LYS A 353 9.63 28.22 3.93
C LYS A 353 9.16 28.75 5.28
N ARG A 354 8.27 29.74 5.28
CA ARG A 354 7.64 30.25 6.51
C ARG A 354 6.78 29.17 7.18
N LEU A 355 6.10 28.33 6.39
CA LEU A 355 5.38 27.17 6.92
C LEU A 355 6.35 26.20 7.61
N GLU A 356 7.43 25.80 6.93
CA GLU A 356 8.47 24.91 7.46
C GLU A 356 9.05 25.45 8.78
N GLU A 357 9.47 26.72 8.80
CA GLU A 357 10.00 27.39 9.99
C GLU A 357 9.01 27.34 11.16
N ARG A 358 7.71 27.56 10.89
CA ARG A 358 6.67 27.51 11.92
C ARG A 358 6.46 26.09 12.44
N LEU A 359 6.36 25.10 11.56
CA LEU A 359 6.18 23.70 11.95
C LEU A 359 7.37 23.18 12.77
N LEU A 360 8.60 23.55 12.40
CA LEU A 360 9.79 23.23 13.18
C LEU A 360 9.79 23.92 14.56
N ALA A 361 9.34 25.18 14.64
CA ALA A 361 9.19 25.87 15.93
C ALA A 361 8.15 25.19 16.84
N ASP A 362 7.14 24.53 16.27
CA ASP A 362 6.16 23.71 16.97
C ASP A 362 6.65 22.27 17.24
N ASN A 363 7.95 21.99 17.03
CA ASN A 363 8.63 20.71 17.20
C ASN A 363 8.10 19.58 16.29
N GLN A 364 7.46 19.91 15.18
CA GLN A 364 7.06 18.91 14.21
C GLN A 364 8.28 18.35 13.47
N VAL A 365 8.32 17.03 13.29
CA VAL A 365 9.40 16.35 12.57
C VAL A 365 9.11 16.37 11.07
N LEU A 366 9.96 17.07 10.30
CA LEU A 366 9.81 17.20 8.84
C LEU A 366 10.83 16.38 8.05
N ALA A 367 11.91 15.93 8.69
CA ALA A 367 12.91 15.06 8.11
C ALA A 367 13.29 13.97 9.10
N TRP A 368 13.46 12.75 8.60
CA TRP A 368 13.90 11.64 9.44
C TRP A 368 15.39 11.80 9.78
N GLN A 369 15.70 11.88 11.07
CA GLN A 369 17.08 11.98 11.60
C GLN A 369 17.48 10.72 12.40
N GLY A 370 16.65 9.68 12.41
CA GLY A 370 16.97 8.43 13.09
C GLY A 370 17.99 7.59 12.32
N PRO A 371 18.32 6.39 12.81
CA PRO A 371 19.31 5.54 12.17
C PRO A 371 18.90 5.22 10.73
N ALA A 372 19.81 5.48 9.79
CA ALA A 372 19.68 4.96 8.43
C ALA A 372 19.57 3.43 8.48
N ARG A 373 18.97 2.83 7.45
CA ARG A 373 19.08 1.37 7.26
C ARG A 373 20.57 1.05 7.25
N ALA A 374 21.02 0.18 8.17
CA ALA A 374 22.44 -0.07 8.42
C ALA A 374 23.24 -0.47 7.17
N ASP A 375 22.55 -0.93 6.13
CA ASP A 375 23.13 -1.49 4.92
C ASP A 375 22.86 -0.67 3.64
N ALA A 376 22.31 0.54 3.75
CA ALA A 376 22.06 1.44 2.62
C ALA A 376 23.25 2.41 2.41
N ILE A 377 23.76 2.50 1.18
CA ILE A 377 24.81 3.45 0.81
C ILE A 377 24.23 4.62 0.04
N ASP A 378 24.51 5.84 0.51
CA ASP A 378 24.12 7.07 -0.20
C ASP A 378 24.89 7.19 -1.53
N PRO A 379 24.20 7.21 -2.70
CA PRO A 379 24.83 7.37 -4.01
C PRO A 379 25.74 8.61 -4.10
N ALA A 380 25.41 9.69 -3.39
CA ALA A 380 26.17 10.94 -3.42
C ALA A 380 27.56 10.81 -2.75
N THR A 381 27.76 9.79 -1.92
CA THR A 381 29.06 9.52 -1.27
C THR A 381 30.01 8.72 -2.15
N LEU A 382 29.52 8.16 -3.26
CA LEU A 382 30.29 7.32 -4.16
C LEU A 382 31.03 8.17 -5.22
N PRO A 383 32.24 7.75 -5.64
CA PRO A 383 33.00 8.51 -6.62
C PRO A 383 32.37 8.43 -8.02
N GLY A 384 32.46 9.53 -8.76
CA GLY A 384 32.05 9.57 -10.16
C GLY A 384 30.56 9.80 -10.36
N ILE A 385 29.99 9.17 -11.38
CA ILE A 385 28.58 9.30 -11.73
C ILE A 385 27.89 7.99 -11.33
N VAL A 386 26.84 8.06 -10.52
CA VAL A 386 26.07 6.90 -10.07
C VAL A 386 24.62 7.06 -10.51
N ALA A 387 24.07 6.01 -11.10
CA ALA A 387 22.65 5.88 -11.42
C ALA A 387 22.09 4.68 -10.65
N ASP A 388 21.30 4.98 -9.61
CA ASP A 388 20.57 4.01 -8.77
C ASP A 388 19.42 3.33 -9.54
N ASP A 389 18.89 2.21 -9.04
CA ASP A 389 17.83 1.42 -9.71
C ASP A 389 16.58 2.26 -10.05
N VAL A 390 16.31 3.28 -9.23
CA VAL A 390 15.19 4.21 -9.41
C VAL A 390 15.30 5.07 -10.67
N LEU A 391 16.50 5.19 -11.24
CA LEU A 391 16.77 5.96 -12.47
C LEU A 391 16.78 5.08 -13.74
N ALA A 392 16.57 3.77 -13.61
CA ALA A 392 16.56 2.86 -14.74
C ALA A 392 15.26 2.96 -15.56
N GLU A 393 15.40 3.00 -16.88
CA GLU A 393 14.28 2.73 -17.79
C GLU A 393 13.97 1.22 -17.74
N ARG A 394 12.72 0.85 -17.49
CA ARG A 394 12.30 -0.53 -17.27
C ARG A 394 11.56 -1.09 -18.49
N GLU A 395 11.90 -2.31 -18.86
CA GLU A 395 11.11 -3.15 -19.74
C GLU A 395 10.69 -4.40 -18.98
N GLY A 396 9.39 -4.70 -18.99
CA GLY A 396 8.78 -5.78 -18.21
C GLY A 396 8.70 -5.50 -16.71
N GLU A 397 8.03 -6.39 -15.97
CA GLU A 397 7.79 -6.21 -14.54
C GLU A 397 9.03 -6.51 -13.70
N TRP A 398 9.49 -5.55 -12.89
CA TRP A 398 10.57 -5.73 -11.93
C TRP A 398 10.04 -5.54 -10.51
N SER A 399 10.51 -6.37 -9.58
CA SER A 399 10.10 -6.30 -8.19
C SER A 399 11.20 -5.68 -7.33
N ASP A 400 10.77 -4.96 -6.30
CA ASP A 400 11.66 -4.24 -5.39
C ASP A 400 12.07 -5.12 -4.22
N SER A 401 13.31 -4.98 -3.78
CA SER A 401 13.78 -5.65 -2.57
C SER A 401 14.87 -4.86 -1.87
N ALA A 402 14.98 -5.08 -0.57
CA ALA A 402 16.08 -4.63 0.27
C ALA A 402 16.44 -5.71 1.29
N ALA A 403 16.18 -6.98 0.93
CA ALA A 403 16.28 -8.11 1.85
C ALA A 403 17.74 -8.49 2.14
N ILE A 404 18.66 -8.22 1.22
CA ILE A 404 20.09 -8.44 1.39
C ILE A 404 20.76 -7.06 1.41
N GLY A 405 21.46 -6.73 2.49
CA GLY A 405 22.13 -5.44 2.64
C GLY A 405 23.30 -5.20 1.67
N GLY A 406 23.81 -3.96 1.64
CA GLY A 406 24.97 -3.52 0.86
C GLY A 406 24.61 -2.78 -0.43
N PHE A 407 23.33 -2.47 -0.61
CA PHE A 407 22.77 -1.80 -1.78
C PHE A 407 22.96 -0.29 -1.74
N ILE A 408 22.83 0.32 -2.90
CA ILE A 408 22.91 1.77 -3.10
C ILE A 408 21.48 2.31 -3.01
N GLY A 409 21.33 3.53 -2.49
CA GLY A 409 20.02 4.11 -2.29
C GLY A 409 19.15 3.31 -1.33
N ALA A 410 17.92 2.99 -1.74
CA ALA A 410 16.89 2.43 -0.86
C ALA A 410 16.75 0.90 -0.95
N GLY A 411 17.31 0.26 -1.99
CA GLY A 411 17.14 -1.16 -2.26
C GLY A 411 17.73 -1.53 -3.62
N TYR A 412 17.18 -2.58 -4.24
CA TYR A 412 17.54 -3.04 -5.58
C TYR A 412 16.33 -3.68 -6.27
N LEU A 413 16.42 -3.88 -7.59
CA LEU A 413 15.41 -4.56 -8.40
C LEU A 413 15.76 -6.02 -8.64
N HIS A 414 14.72 -6.85 -8.80
CA HIS A 414 14.87 -8.21 -9.30
C HIS A 414 13.79 -8.62 -10.28
N ASP A 415 14.14 -9.51 -11.21
CA ASP A 415 13.24 -9.94 -12.29
C ASP A 415 12.16 -10.96 -11.85
N GLY A 416 12.21 -11.38 -10.58
CA GLY A 416 11.31 -12.38 -10.01
C GLY A 416 11.61 -13.80 -10.52
N ASN A 417 12.75 -13.99 -11.19
CA ASN A 417 13.09 -15.20 -11.92
C ASN A 417 12.01 -15.65 -12.92
N ALA A 418 11.31 -14.69 -13.52
CA ALA A 418 10.18 -14.94 -14.41
C ALA A 418 10.36 -14.24 -15.77
N GLU A 419 9.64 -14.72 -16.79
CA GLU A 419 9.58 -14.12 -18.13
C GLU A 419 10.96 -13.85 -18.77
N LYS A 420 11.81 -14.87 -18.76
CA LYS A 420 13.19 -14.76 -19.29
C LYS A 420 13.20 -14.26 -20.73
N GLY A 421 14.01 -13.24 -20.98
CA GLY A 421 14.16 -12.59 -22.29
C GLY A 421 13.13 -11.50 -22.59
N ARG A 422 12.22 -11.19 -21.67
CA ARG A 422 11.22 -10.11 -21.80
C ARG A 422 11.46 -8.93 -20.86
N LYS A 423 12.52 -8.98 -20.05
CA LYS A 423 12.81 -7.94 -19.05
C LYS A 423 14.19 -7.32 -19.27
N SER A 424 14.26 -6.01 -19.15
CA SER A 424 15.51 -5.26 -19.18
C SER A 424 15.46 -4.01 -18.29
N LEU A 425 16.63 -3.59 -17.81
CA LEU A 425 16.85 -2.31 -17.13
C LEU A 425 17.93 -1.55 -17.88
N ARG A 426 17.65 -0.29 -18.19
CA ARG A 426 18.55 0.56 -18.98
C ARG A 426 18.87 1.85 -18.24
N PHE A 427 20.15 2.04 -17.94
CA PHE A 427 20.68 3.21 -17.25
C PHE A 427 21.35 4.14 -18.25
N LYS A 428 21.11 5.45 -18.13
CA LYS A 428 21.76 6.50 -18.93
C LYS A 428 22.60 7.36 -18.01
N LEU A 429 23.91 7.40 -18.23
CA LEU A 429 24.86 8.16 -17.43
C LEU A 429 25.47 9.26 -18.30
N GLU A 430 25.09 10.51 -18.03
CA GLU A 430 25.62 11.69 -18.74
C GLU A 430 27.01 12.08 -18.21
N VAL A 431 27.99 12.10 -19.11
CA VAL A 431 29.38 12.42 -18.77
C VAL A 431 29.57 13.93 -18.74
N LYS A 432 29.84 14.48 -17.55
CA LYS A 432 30.07 15.93 -17.38
C LYS A 432 31.52 16.36 -17.60
N LYS A 433 32.47 15.41 -17.51
CA LYS A 433 33.91 15.69 -17.61
C LYS A 433 34.60 14.58 -18.39
N SER A 434 35.29 14.96 -19.47
CA SER A 434 36.09 14.03 -20.27
C SER A 434 37.17 13.34 -19.42
N GLY A 435 37.42 12.07 -19.71
CA GLY A 435 38.43 11.29 -19.01
C GLY A 435 38.20 9.80 -19.19
N ARG A 436 39.03 9.01 -18.51
CA ARG A 436 38.91 7.57 -18.50
C ARG A 436 38.09 7.13 -17.30
N TYR A 437 37.04 6.34 -17.53
CA TYR A 437 36.14 5.86 -16.49
C TYR A 437 36.05 4.34 -16.53
N GLU A 438 35.84 3.74 -15.38
CA GLU A 438 35.43 2.35 -15.26
C GLU A 438 33.91 2.29 -15.09
N ALA A 439 33.22 1.64 -16.03
CA ALA A 439 31.80 1.34 -15.88
C ALA A 439 31.63 0.11 -14.99
N ARG A 440 30.76 0.21 -14.00
CA ARG A 440 30.53 -0.82 -12.98
C ARG A 440 29.05 -1.07 -12.79
N LEU A 441 28.69 -2.32 -12.51
CA LEU A 441 27.35 -2.73 -12.09
C LEU A 441 27.39 -3.09 -10.61
N ALA A 442 26.46 -2.57 -9.82
CA ALA A 442 26.21 -2.99 -8.45
C ALA A 442 25.11 -4.06 -8.40
N TYR A 443 25.30 -5.04 -7.51
CA TYR A 443 24.31 -6.06 -7.17
C TYR A 443 24.64 -6.71 -5.82
N THR A 444 23.65 -7.34 -5.20
CA THR A 444 23.83 -8.16 -3.99
C THR A 444 23.89 -9.64 -4.34
N ALA A 445 24.96 -10.33 -3.92
CA ALA A 445 25.15 -11.73 -4.25
C ALA A 445 24.28 -12.69 -3.41
N ASN A 446 23.75 -13.74 -4.02
CA ASN A 446 23.03 -14.83 -3.34
C ASN A 446 23.06 -16.13 -4.15
N GLU A 447 22.91 -17.30 -3.51
CA GLU A 447 22.91 -18.60 -4.19
C GLU A 447 21.77 -18.77 -5.21
N ASN A 448 20.65 -18.04 -5.03
CA ASN A 448 19.51 -18.09 -5.96
C ASN A 448 19.66 -17.17 -7.19
N ARG A 449 20.74 -16.41 -7.30
CA ARG A 449 20.97 -15.49 -8.44
C ARG A 449 21.43 -16.22 -9.69
N ALA A 450 21.29 -15.57 -10.82
CA ALA A 450 21.77 -16.07 -12.09
C ALA A 450 23.31 -16.06 -12.15
N THR A 451 23.88 -17.06 -12.81
CA THR A 451 25.33 -17.17 -13.03
C THR A 451 25.79 -16.51 -14.33
N ASN A 452 24.83 -16.07 -15.16
CA ASN A 452 25.07 -15.70 -16.54
C ASN A 452 24.26 -14.45 -16.98
N VAL A 453 24.15 -13.43 -16.13
CA VAL A 453 23.40 -12.20 -16.43
C VAL A 453 24.05 -11.43 -17.59
N PRO A 454 23.35 -11.23 -18.72
CA PRO A 454 23.87 -10.44 -19.83
C PRO A 454 23.78 -8.94 -19.55
N VAL A 455 24.89 -8.25 -19.75
CA VAL A 455 25.02 -6.80 -19.60
C VAL A 455 25.68 -6.21 -20.84
N ALA A 456 25.09 -5.19 -21.41
CA ALA A 456 25.64 -4.42 -22.53
C ALA A 456 25.98 -3.00 -22.07
N VAL A 457 27.19 -2.54 -22.38
CA VAL A 457 27.62 -1.16 -22.18
C VAL A 457 27.82 -0.53 -23.54
N PHE A 458 27.09 0.55 -23.81
CA PHE A 458 27.18 1.31 -25.05
C PHE A 458 27.78 2.69 -24.77
N VAL A 459 28.85 3.01 -25.49
CA VAL A 459 29.58 4.27 -25.43
C VAL A 459 29.88 4.71 -26.85
N ASP A 460 29.37 5.87 -27.26
CA ASP A 460 29.66 6.50 -28.56
C ASP A 460 29.68 5.53 -29.76
N GLY A 461 28.56 4.84 -30.02
CA GLY A 461 28.45 3.90 -31.15
C GLY A 461 29.09 2.53 -30.92
N THR A 462 29.86 2.35 -29.84
CA THR A 462 30.54 1.10 -29.51
C THR A 462 29.80 0.35 -28.40
N GLU A 463 29.45 -0.90 -28.67
CA GLU A 463 28.84 -1.80 -27.68
C GLU A 463 29.85 -2.82 -27.16
N LYS A 464 29.89 -2.99 -25.84
CA LYS A 464 30.65 -4.02 -25.15
C LYS A 464 29.73 -4.88 -24.32
N ASN A 465 29.78 -6.19 -24.53
CA ASN A 465 28.98 -7.17 -23.80
C ASN A 465 29.78 -7.84 -22.67
N ALA A 466 29.10 -8.12 -21.57
CA ALA A 466 29.61 -8.85 -20.42
C ALA A 466 28.57 -9.86 -19.92
N THR A 467 29.05 -10.91 -19.27
CA THR A 467 28.23 -11.91 -18.60
C THR A 467 28.62 -11.96 -17.13
N ILE A 468 27.67 -11.67 -16.24
CA ILE A 468 27.91 -11.50 -14.80
C ILE A 468 27.35 -12.69 -14.03
N ASN A 469 28.16 -13.22 -13.11
CA ASN A 469 27.74 -14.24 -12.16
C ASN A 469 27.38 -13.60 -10.82
N GLU A 470 26.10 -13.45 -10.57
CA GLU A 470 25.58 -12.77 -9.37
C GLU A 470 25.52 -13.68 -8.14
N ARG A 471 25.95 -14.94 -8.23
CA ARG A 471 26.14 -15.78 -7.04
C ARG A 471 27.43 -15.46 -6.29
N ARG A 472 28.35 -14.73 -6.93
CA ARG A 472 29.64 -14.37 -6.35
C ARG A 472 29.57 -12.94 -5.84
N PRO A 473 30.11 -12.65 -4.65
CA PRO A 473 30.27 -11.26 -4.22
C PRO A 473 31.06 -10.45 -5.26
N PRO A 474 30.61 -9.24 -5.62
CA PRO A 474 31.33 -8.37 -6.53
C PRO A 474 32.76 -8.06 -6.04
N ALA A 475 33.69 -7.84 -6.95
CA ALA A 475 35.11 -7.71 -6.59
C ALA A 475 35.46 -6.36 -5.92
N VAL A 476 34.75 -5.29 -6.27
CA VAL A 476 35.04 -3.94 -5.78
C VAL A 476 34.12 -3.65 -4.60
N GLU A 477 34.70 -3.49 -3.42
CA GLU A 477 33.98 -3.24 -2.14
C GLU A 477 32.88 -4.26 -1.81
N LYS A 478 32.92 -5.46 -2.39
CA LYS A 478 31.83 -6.45 -2.32
C LYS A 478 30.48 -5.94 -2.88
N ARG A 479 30.53 -4.89 -3.71
CA ARG A 479 29.35 -4.18 -4.24
C ARG A 479 29.35 -4.07 -5.75
N PHE A 480 30.48 -3.72 -6.35
CA PHE A 480 30.59 -3.46 -7.78
C PHE A 480 31.37 -4.55 -8.53
N VAL A 481 30.88 -4.90 -9.72
CA VAL A 481 31.61 -5.65 -10.75
C VAL A 481 31.98 -4.71 -11.89
N SER A 482 33.21 -4.82 -12.39
CA SER A 482 33.67 -4.05 -13.55
C SER A 482 33.04 -4.57 -14.83
N LEU A 483 32.51 -3.67 -15.65
CA LEU A 483 32.04 -3.94 -17.02
C LEU A 483 33.10 -3.54 -18.07
N GLY A 484 34.07 -2.73 -17.67
CA GLY A 484 35.15 -2.28 -18.52
C GLY A 484 35.60 -0.86 -18.23
N GLN A 485 36.69 -0.48 -18.87
CA GLN A 485 37.21 0.88 -18.86
C GLN A 485 36.97 1.51 -20.22
N PHE A 486 36.56 2.77 -20.21
CA PHE A 486 36.15 3.52 -21.40
C PHE A 486 36.75 4.92 -21.32
N ASP A 487 37.27 5.40 -22.44
CA ASP A 487 37.60 6.81 -22.62
C ASP A 487 36.32 7.51 -23.11
N VAL A 488 35.87 8.52 -22.37
CA VAL A 488 34.63 9.26 -22.67
C VAL A 488 34.89 10.76 -22.67
N SER A 489 34.11 11.47 -23.47
CA SER A 489 34.12 12.93 -23.59
C SER A 489 32.97 13.55 -22.80
N ALA A 490 33.16 14.78 -22.34
CA ALA A 490 32.06 15.57 -21.79
C ALA A 490 30.95 15.74 -22.84
N GLY A 491 29.71 15.43 -22.46
CA GLY A 491 28.56 15.38 -23.35
C GLY A 491 28.17 13.97 -23.81
N ASP A 492 29.06 12.98 -23.65
CA ASP A 492 28.74 11.59 -23.98
C ASP A 492 27.68 11.03 -23.02
N VAL A 493 26.87 10.10 -23.52
CA VAL A 493 25.93 9.32 -22.70
C VAL A 493 26.37 7.87 -22.72
N VAL A 494 26.79 7.36 -21.58
CA VAL A 494 27.06 5.93 -21.41
C VAL A 494 25.75 5.24 -21.07
N VAL A 495 25.41 4.20 -21.82
CA VAL A 495 24.20 3.42 -21.61
C VAL A 495 24.58 2.04 -21.13
N VAL A 496 24.03 1.62 -20.00
CA VAL A 496 24.20 0.25 -19.48
C VAL A 496 22.84 -0.44 -19.48
N THR A 497 22.75 -1.55 -20.21
CA THR A 497 21.53 -2.37 -20.29
C THR A 497 21.79 -3.72 -19.64
N VAL A 498 20.99 -4.08 -18.64
CA VAL A 498 20.96 -5.42 -18.05
C VAL A 498 19.71 -6.13 -18.53
N SER A 499 19.83 -7.37 -18.99
CA SER A 499 18.69 -8.17 -19.46
C SER A 499 18.58 -9.49 -18.70
N ASN A 500 17.37 -10.04 -18.60
CA ASN A 500 17.16 -11.40 -18.08
C ASN A 500 17.14 -12.49 -19.16
N ARG A 501 17.61 -12.19 -20.38
CA ARG A 501 17.63 -13.14 -21.49
C ARG A 501 18.55 -14.32 -21.22
N GLY A 502 17.98 -15.53 -21.22
CA GLY A 502 18.73 -16.78 -21.07
C GLY A 502 19.34 -17.02 -19.69
N THR A 503 18.93 -16.26 -18.67
CA THR A 503 19.49 -16.37 -17.33
C THR A 503 18.95 -17.59 -16.56
N ASP A 504 19.80 -18.23 -15.75
CA ASP A 504 19.53 -19.47 -15.01
C ASP A 504 19.07 -19.27 -13.55
N GLY A 505 18.76 -18.03 -13.15
CA GLY A 505 18.33 -17.67 -11.80
C GLY A 505 17.78 -16.24 -11.73
N TYR A 506 17.61 -15.72 -10.52
CA TYR A 506 17.19 -14.32 -10.33
C TYR A 506 18.23 -13.35 -10.88
N VAL A 507 17.80 -12.35 -11.64
CA VAL A 507 18.63 -11.21 -12.01
C VAL A 507 18.38 -10.09 -11.00
N VAL A 508 19.45 -9.55 -10.41
CA VAL A 508 19.39 -8.44 -9.46
C VAL A 508 20.23 -7.28 -9.94
N VAL A 509 19.63 -6.10 -9.94
CA VAL A 509 20.30 -4.87 -10.35
C VAL A 509 20.06 -3.81 -9.30
N ASP A 510 21.16 -3.26 -8.77
CA ASP A 510 21.15 -2.22 -7.73
C ASP A 510 21.45 -0.85 -8.34
N ALA A 511 22.64 -0.66 -8.91
CA ALA A 511 23.01 0.61 -9.54
C ALA A 511 24.07 0.43 -10.62
N VAL A 512 24.32 1.49 -11.38
CA VAL A 512 25.44 1.58 -12.32
C VAL A 512 26.32 2.77 -11.94
N GLN A 513 27.64 2.60 -12.02
CA GLN A 513 28.61 3.65 -11.70
C GLN A 513 29.60 3.84 -12.85
N LEU A 514 29.87 5.09 -13.22
CA LEU A 514 31.08 5.51 -13.93
C LEU A 514 32.09 6.06 -12.92
N ALA A 515 33.04 5.22 -12.51
CA ALA A 515 34.08 5.62 -11.56
C ALA A 515 35.28 6.21 -12.34
N PRO A 516 35.71 7.45 -12.07
CA PRO A 516 36.86 8.04 -12.76
C PRO A 516 38.14 7.26 -12.40
N LEU A 517 38.94 6.96 -13.41
CA LEU A 517 40.28 6.40 -13.26
C LEU A 517 41.29 7.54 -13.22
N ARG A 518 42.26 7.44 -12.31
CA ARG A 518 43.33 8.44 -12.17
C ARG A 518 44.33 8.38 -13.32
#